data_AF-A0A9D9GM19-F1
#
_entry.id   AF-A0A9D9GM19-F1
#
_cell.length_a   1.000
_cell.length_b   1.000
_cell.length_c   1.000
_cell.angle_alpha   90.00
_cell.angle_beta   90.00
_cell.angle_gamma   90.00
#
_symmetry.space_group_name_H-M   'P 1'
#
loop_
_entity.id
_entity.type
_entity.pdbx_description
1 polymer ?
#
loop_
_entity_poly.entity_id
_entity_poly.type
_entity_poly.pdbx_seq_one_letter_code
_entity_poly.pdbx_strand_id
1 'polypeptide(L)'
;MSASAVILTALALRFAPRHPDPAKPSCQPAKPSCQSAKPSCQPAKPSCQPAKPSCQPAKPPSCHSEPAKQVKESALQFLAGTALAFALWGIFWIGDKAAAWMFGFARPEVDAVYAMKEGSPAWMIALLLLVLIGPAEEFFWRGYVQRTLGRILPGRRAADAAFLLTTAVYALVHIWSFNFMLVMAALVAGAVWGLIYRLRPQLLPALILSHALWDALVFVLLPI
;
A
#
# COMPACT_ATOMS: atom_id res chain seq x y z
N MET A 1 20.38 20.10 -9.72
CA MET A 1 21.05 19.34 -8.65
C MET A 1 19.95 18.67 -7.83
N SER A 2 19.77 17.36 -8.00
CA SER A 2 18.60 16.64 -7.50
C SER A 2 18.61 16.52 -5.97
N ALA A 3 17.46 16.79 -5.34
CA ALA A 3 17.19 16.64 -3.91
C ALA A 3 17.46 15.22 -3.37
N SER A 4 17.69 14.25 -4.25
CA SER A 4 18.13 12.88 -3.93
C SER A 4 19.46 12.83 -3.16
N ALA A 5 20.35 13.81 -3.30
CA ALA A 5 21.68 13.76 -2.69
C ALA A 5 21.69 14.09 -1.18
N VAL A 6 20.79 14.96 -0.71
CA VAL A 6 20.79 15.40 0.71
C VAL A 6 20.11 14.39 1.63
N ILE A 7 19.16 13.61 1.10
CA ILE A 7 18.46 12.55 1.86
C ILE A 7 19.38 11.35 2.12
N LEU A 8 20.29 11.04 1.18
CA LEU A 8 21.25 9.93 1.32
C LEU A 8 22.28 10.17 2.44
N THR A 9 22.68 11.42 2.70
CA THR A 9 23.68 11.73 3.74
C THR A 9 23.09 11.72 5.16
N ALA A 10 21.81 12.05 5.33
CA ALA A 10 21.16 12.05 6.65
C ALA A 10 20.78 10.62 7.14
N LEU A 11 20.64 9.65 6.24
CA LEU A 11 20.25 8.28 6.57
C LEU A 11 21.43 7.41 7.05
N ALA A 12 22.67 7.78 6.74
CA ALA A 12 23.86 6.96 7.01
C ALA A 12 24.31 6.91 8.49
N LEU A 13 23.79 7.78 9.37
CA LEU A 13 24.26 7.89 10.77
C LEU A 13 23.28 7.36 11.84
N ARG A 14 22.16 6.71 11.47
CA ARG A 14 21.22 6.12 12.45
C ARG A 14 20.95 4.63 12.29
N PHE A 15 21.58 3.96 11.34
CA PHE A 15 21.46 2.51 11.15
C PHE A 15 22.59 1.75 11.87
N ALA A 16 22.52 1.70 13.20
CA ALA A 16 23.09 0.57 13.91
C ALA A 16 22.18 -0.66 13.66
N PRO A 17 22.72 -1.80 13.20
CA PRO A 17 21.90 -2.97 12.91
C PRO A 17 21.33 -3.53 14.23
N ARG A 18 20.00 -3.47 14.39
CA ARG A 18 19.33 -4.41 15.29
C ARG A 18 19.01 -5.65 14.47
N HIS A 19 19.64 -6.76 14.85
CA HIS A 19 19.29 -8.09 14.36
C HIS A 19 17.77 -8.32 14.46
N PRO A 20 17.09 -8.73 13.38
CA PRO A 20 15.81 -9.41 13.52
C PRO A 20 16.09 -10.88 13.81
N ASP A 21 15.75 -11.33 15.03
CA ASP A 21 15.58 -12.75 15.30
C ASP A 21 14.49 -13.33 14.38
N PRO A 22 14.65 -14.55 13.85
CA PRO A 22 13.61 -15.20 13.08
C PRO A 22 12.51 -15.70 14.03
N ALA A 23 11.50 -14.87 14.26
CA ALA A 23 10.27 -15.32 14.92
C ALA A 23 9.52 -16.28 14.00
N LYS A 24 9.81 -17.58 14.13
CA LYS A 24 8.95 -18.66 13.63
C LYS A 24 7.51 -18.45 14.14
N PRO A 25 6.47 -18.66 13.32
CA PRO A 25 5.11 -18.77 13.81
C PRO A 25 5.00 -20.06 14.63
N SER A 26 5.13 -19.95 15.94
CA SER A 26 4.83 -21.05 16.87
C SER A 26 3.31 -21.19 16.96
N CYS A 27 2.76 -22.14 16.21
CA CYS A 27 1.40 -22.63 16.43
C CYS A 27 1.39 -23.39 17.76
N GLN A 28 1.10 -22.71 18.87
CA GLN A 28 0.84 -23.40 20.12
C GLN A 28 -0.64 -23.84 20.17
N PRO A 29 -0.95 -25.07 20.61
CA PRO A 29 -2.32 -25.50 20.82
C PRO A 29 -3.01 -24.63 21.88
N ALA A 30 -4.21 -24.14 21.58
CA ALA A 30 -5.07 -23.52 22.60
C ALA A 30 -5.43 -24.58 23.65
N LYS A 31 -5.20 -24.29 24.93
CA LYS A 31 -5.64 -25.16 26.04
C LYS A 31 -7.17 -25.30 26.00
N PRO A 32 -7.73 -26.53 26.12
CA PRO A 32 -9.17 -26.71 26.23
C PRO A 32 -9.71 -26.01 27.49
N SER A 33 -10.80 -25.26 27.34
CA SER A 33 -11.54 -24.70 28.47
C SER A 33 -12.45 -25.78 29.05
N CYS A 34 -12.01 -26.40 30.14
CA CYS A 34 -12.85 -27.29 30.94
C CYS A 34 -13.53 -26.47 32.03
N GLN A 35 -14.86 -26.38 32.00
CA GLN A 35 -15.63 -25.85 33.12
C GLN A 35 -15.93 -27.00 34.10
N SER A 36 -15.51 -26.83 35.36
CA SER A 36 -15.88 -27.75 36.44
C SER A 36 -17.31 -27.47 36.88
N ALA A 37 -18.22 -28.43 36.72
CA ALA A 37 -19.55 -28.37 37.30
C ALA A 37 -19.48 -28.63 38.82
N LYS A 38 -20.14 -27.79 39.63
CA LYS A 38 -20.20 -27.91 41.09
C LYS A 38 -21.16 -29.06 41.47
N PRO A 39 -20.78 -30.04 42.31
CA PRO A 39 -21.69 -31.12 42.70
C PRO A 39 -22.81 -30.57 43.59
N SER A 40 -24.05 -30.98 43.32
CA SER A 40 -25.23 -30.71 44.15
C SER A 40 -25.55 -31.95 44.98
N CYS A 41 -25.48 -31.84 46.31
CA CYS A 41 -25.83 -32.92 47.22
C CYS A 41 -27.14 -32.61 47.94
N GLN A 42 -28.13 -33.51 47.89
CA GLN A 42 -29.33 -33.45 48.70
C GLN A 42 -29.18 -34.25 50.01
N PRO A 43 -29.84 -33.88 51.13
CA PRO A 43 -29.45 -34.30 52.48
C PRO A 43 -29.90 -35.70 52.96
N ALA A 44 -30.32 -36.63 52.09
CA ALA A 44 -30.91 -37.89 52.56
C ALA A 44 -30.65 -39.12 51.66
N LYS A 45 -29.39 -39.55 51.50
CA LYS A 45 -28.94 -40.95 51.24
C LYS A 45 -27.40 -41.01 51.03
N PRO A 46 -26.71 -42.10 51.44
CA PRO A 46 -25.24 -42.19 51.36
C PRO A 46 -24.76 -42.66 49.98
N SER A 47 -25.14 -41.99 48.90
CA SER A 47 -24.63 -42.30 47.55
C SER A 47 -24.42 -41.03 46.74
N CYS A 48 -23.18 -40.56 46.67
CA CYS A 48 -22.75 -39.55 45.69
C CYS A 48 -22.33 -40.28 44.40
N GLN A 49 -23.00 -40.01 43.28
CA GLN A 49 -22.55 -40.49 41.97
C GLN A 49 -21.47 -39.56 41.39
N PRO A 50 -20.41 -40.09 40.74
CA PRO A 50 -19.42 -39.25 40.06
C PRO A 50 -20.03 -38.50 38.87
N ALA A 51 -19.86 -37.17 38.82
CA ALA A 51 -20.22 -36.36 37.66
C ALA A 51 -19.20 -36.56 36.52
N LYS A 52 -19.69 -36.95 35.33
CA LYS A 52 -18.86 -37.15 34.13
C LYS A 52 -18.58 -35.78 33.46
N PRO A 53 -17.32 -35.37 33.25
CA PRO A 53 -17.03 -34.10 32.58
C PRO A 53 -17.42 -34.15 31.09
N SER A 54 -18.14 -33.13 30.61
CA SER A 54 -18.46 -32.94 29.20
C SER A 54 -17.40 -32.03 28.56
N CYS A 55 -16.40 -32.63 27.91
CA CYS A 55 -15.44 -31.89 27.09
C CYS A 55 -15.97 -31.82 25.65
N GLN A 56 -16.25 -30.62 25.15
CA GLN A 56 -16.45 -30.43 23.70
C GLN A 56 -15.08 -30.35 23.00
N PRO A 57 -14.86 -31.08 21.90
CA PRO A 57 -13.68 -30.90 21.07
C PRO A 57 -13.66 -29.48 20.49
N ALA A 58 -12.61 -28.70 20.78
CA ALA A 58 -12.38 -27.44 20.09
C ALA A 58 -12.05 -27.73 18.61
N LYS A 59 -12.82 -27.17 17.69
CA LYS A 59 -12.55 -27.22 16.24
C LYS A 59 -11.16 -26.58 15.98
N PRO A 60 -10.19 -27.28 15.37
CA PRO A 60 -8.86 -26.73 15.16
C PRO A 60 -8.95 -25.53 14.19
N PRO A 61 -8.24 -24.42 14.45
CA PRO A 61 -8.06 -23.36 13.46
C PRO A 61 -7.23 -23.92 12.30
N SER A 62 -7.76 -23.83 11.08
CA SER A 62 -7.09 -24.29 9.87
C SER A 62 -5.83 -23.45 9.61
N CYS A 63 -4.64 -24.02 9.83
CA CYS A 63 -3.34 -23.39 9.58
C CYS A 63 -2.85 -23.51 8.12
N HIS A 64 -3.73 -23.84 7.18
CA HIS A 64 -3.44 -23.80 5.75
C HIS A 64 -4.48 -22.92 5.07
N SER A 65 -4.08 -21.76 4.56
CA SER A 65 -4.85 -21.13 3.49
C SER A 65 -4.87 -22.11 2.32
N GLU A 66 -6.06 -22.51 1.87
CA GLU A 66 -6.18 -23.36 0.68
C GLU A 66 -5.46 -22.69 -0.50
N PRO A 67 -4.58 -23.39 -1.22
CA PRO A 67 -3.76 -22.81 -2.29
C PRO A 67 -4.61 -22.11 -3.36
N ALA A 68 -5.82 -22.60 -3.62
CA ALA A 68 -6.76 -21.99 -4.56
C ALA A 68 -7.22 -20.58 -4.15
N LYS A 69 -7.40 -20.31 -2.86
CA LYS A 69 -7.83 -18.99 -2.36
C LYS A 69 -6.71 -17.96 -2.55
N GLN A 70 -5.47 -18.35 -2.23
CA GLN A 70 -4.29 -17.50 -2.39
C GLN A 70 -4.05 -17.12 -3.85
N VAL A 71 -4.14 -18.09 -4.78
CA VAL A 71 -3.99 -17.83 -6.23
C VAL A 71 -5.05 -16.85 -6.73
N LYS A 72 -6.31 -16.99 -6.31
CA LYS A 72 -7.39 -16.08 -6.70
C LYS A 72 -7.16 -14.66 -6.19
N GLU A 73 -6.66 -14.50 -4.96
CA GLU A 73 -6.32 -13.19 -4.40
C GLU A 73 -5.14 -12.54 -5.13
N SER A 74 -4.08 -13.31 -5.44
CA SER A 74 -2.95 -12.82 -6.24
C SER A 74 -3.37 -12.39 -7.65
N ALA A 75 -4.21 -13.19 -8.32
CA ALA A 75 -4.75 -12.86 -9.64
C ALA A 75 -5.59 -11.58 -9.58
N LEU A 76 -6.40 -11.41 -8.55
CA LEU A 76 -7.20 -10.20 -8.37
C LEU A 76 -6.33 -8.96 -8.15
N GLN A 77 -5.27 -9.06 -7.35
CA GLN A 77 -4.32 -7.95 -7.13
C GLN A 77 -3.62 -7.56 -8.44
N PHE A 78 -3.18 -8.55 -9.20
CA PHE A 78 -2.55 -8.32 -10.49
C PHE A 78 -3.50 -7.62 -11.47
N LEU A 79 -4.69 -8.18 -11.67
CA LEU A 79 -5.70 -7.60 -12.56
C LEU A 79 -6.14 -6.20 -12.12
N ALA A 80 -6.34 -5.98 -10.82
CA ALA A 80 -6.72 -4.67 -10.29
C ALA A 80 -5.61 -3.64 -10.52
N GLY A 81 -4.34 -4.01 -10.30
CA GLY A 81 -3.20 -3.11 -10.50
C GLY A 81 -3.02 -2.74 -11.97
N THR A 82 -3.09 -3.73 -12.87
CA THR A 82 -3.01 -3.49 -14.32
C THR A 82 -4.19 -2.63 -14.80
N ALA A 83 -5.42 -2.96 -14.42
CA ALA A 83 -6.59 -2.17 -14.82
C ALA A 83 -6.50 -0.72 -14.31
N LEU A 84 -6.03 -0.51 -13.09
CA LEU A 84 -5.84 0.83 -12.53
C LEU A 84 -4.76 1.62 -13.27
N ALA A 85 -3.67 0.99 -13.69
CA ALA A 85 -2.64 1.64 -14.51
C ALA A 85 -3.21 2.18 -15.83
N PHE A 86 -3.97 1.36 -16.57
CA PHE A 86 -4.59 1.81 -17.81
C PHE A 86 -5.68 2.87 -17.60
N ALA A 87 -6.49 2.73 -16.55
CA ALA A 87 -7.48 3.75 -16.19
C ALA A 87 -6.81 5.10 -15.88
N LEU A 88 -5.71 5.08 -15.12
CA LEU A 88 -4.97 6.29 -14.78
C LEU A 88 -4.28 6.88 -16.01
N TRP A 89 -3.75 6.07 -16.92
CA TRP A 89 -3.24 6.56 -18.21
C TRP A 89 -4.32 7.30 -19.00
N GLY A 90 -5.55 6.75 -19.06
CA GLY A 90 -6.68 7.41 -19.71
C GLY A 90 -7.06 8.73 -19.05
N ILE A 91 -7.08 8.78 -17.72
CA ILE A 91 -7.32 10.03 -16.95
C ILE A 91 -6.29 11.10 -17.33
N PHE A 92 -5.01 10.72 -17.39
CA PHE A 92 -3.92 11.64 -17.71
C PHE A 92 -3.95 12.10 -19.16
N TRP A 93 -4.27 11.21 -20.10
CA TRP A 93 -4.45 11.58 -21.50
C TRP A 93 -5.56 12.62 -21.68
N ILE A 94 -6.73 12.42 -21.03
CA ILE A 94 -7.82 13.41 -21.04
C ILE A 94 -7.36 14.70 -20.35
N GLY A 95 -6.71 14.58 -19.20
CA GLY A 95 -6.20 15.72 -18.43
C GLY A 95 -5.23 16.59 -19.21
N ASP A 96 -4.35 15.98 -20.00
CA ASP A 96 -3.40 16.64 -20.86
C ASP A 96 -4.09 17.42 -22.01
N LYS A 97 -5.15 16.87 -22.62
CA LYS A 97 -5.97 17.63 -23.60
C LYS A 97 -6.74 18.77 -22.94
N ALA A 98 -7.33 18.54 -21.76
CA ALA A 98 -8.04 19.56 -21.01
C ALA A 98 -7.11 20.69 -20.55
N ALA A 99 -5.93 20.36 -20.05
CA ALA A 99 -4.94 21.33 -19.61
C ALA A 99 -4.39 22.15 -20.78
N ALA A 100 -4.13 21.53 -21.94
CA ALA A 100 -3.72 22.25 -23.15
C ALA A 100 -4.81 23.21 -23.66
N TRP A 101 -6.08 22.93 -23.39
CA TRP A 101 -7.19 23.84 -23.71
C TRP A 101 -7.33 24.99 -22.71
N MET A 102 -7.09 24.72 -21.41
CA MET A 102 -7.23 25.72 -20.34
C MET A 102 -6.01 26.62 -20.17
N PHE A 103 -4.81 26.09 -20.44
CA PHE A 103 -3.53 26.73 -20.13
C PHE A 103 -2.58 26.67 -21.32
N GLY A 104 -2.22 27.84 -21.86
CA GLY A 104 -1.28 27.94 -22.98
C GLY A 104 0.14 27.42 -22.67
N PHE A 105 0.51 27.31 -21.39
CA PHE A 105 1.82 26.81 -20.95
C PHE A 105 1.85 25.30 -20.69
N ALA A 106 0.72 24.60 -20.72
CA ALA A 106 0.65 23.20 -20.29
C ALA A 106 1.49 22.26 -21.16
N ARG A 107 1.45 22.43 -22.49
CA ARG A 107 2.20 21.57 -23.42
C ARG A 107 3.72 21.67 -23.23
N PRO A 108 4.32 22.89 -23.24
CA PRO A 108 5.73 23.05 -22.93
C PRO A 108 6.15 22.44 -21.59
N GLU A 109 5.32 22.54 -20.55
CA GLU A 109 5.61 21.94 -19.24
C GLU A 109 5.59 20.40 -19.28
N VAL A 110 4.64 19.79 -19.99
CA VAL A 110 4.60 18.33 -20.19
C VAL A 110 5.80 17.85 -21.00
N ASP A 111 6.14 18.55 -22.08
CA ASP A 111 7.30 18.22 -22.92
C ASP A 111 8.61 18.31 -22.12
N ALA A 112 8.73 19.29 -21.22
CA ALA A 112 9.89 19.43 -20.34
C ALA A 112 10.07 18.24 -19.39
N VAL A 113 8.98 17.59 -18.97
CA VAL A 113 9.03 16.36 -18.14
C VAL A 113 9.56 15.20 -18.97
N TYR A 114 9.14 15.05 -20.24
CA TYR A 114 9.68 14.00 -21.10
C TYR A 114 11.13 14.24 -21.50
N ALA A 115 11.55 15.49 -21.67
CA ALA A 115 12.93 15.84 -22.00
C ALA A 115 13.93 15.37 -20.92
N MET A 116 13.48 15.17 -19.67
CA MET A 116 14.34 14.67 -18.57
C MET A 116 14.90 13.26 -18.82
N LYS A 117 14.26 12.48 -19.71
CA LYS A 117 14.69 11.11 -20.03
C LYS A 117 15.70 11.05 -21.19
N GLU A 118 15.96 12.17 -21.85
CA GLU A 118 16.88 12.24 -22.99
C GLU A 118 18.30 11.79 -22.61
N GLY A 119 18.98 11.12 -23.54
CA GLY A 119 20.33 10.58 -23.32
C GLY A 119 20.39 9.26 -22.53
N SER A 120 19.27 8.74 -22.03
CA SER A 120 19.19 7.44 -21.36
C SER A 120 18.45 6.39 -22.20
N PRO A 121 18.91 5.13 -22.25
CA PRO A 121 18.22 4.09 -23.01
C PRO A 121 16.86 3.75 -22.38
N ALA A 122 15.82 3.65 -23.22
CA ALA A 122 14.43 3.44 -22.81
C ALA A 122 14.21 2.22 -21.91
N TRP A 123 14.91 1.11 -22.18
CA TRP A 123 14.80 -0.11 -21.38
C TRP A 123 15.31 0.07 -19.95
N MET A 124 16.34 0.90 -19.75
CA MET A 124 16.90 1.19 -18.42
C MET A 124 15.92 2.04 -17.62
N ILE A 125 15.32 3.05 -18.26
CA ILE A 125 14.26 3.87 -17.64
C ILE A 125 13.08 2.98 -17.24
N ALA A 126 12.60 2.12 -18.15
CA ALA A 126 11.51 1.19 -17.86
C ALA A 126 11.83 0.27 -16.67
N LEU A 127 13.06 -0.27 -16.60
CA LEU A 127 13.49 -1.12 -15.49
C LEU A 127 13.51 -0.36 -14.16
N LEU A 128 14.04 0.86 -14.15
CA LEU A 128 14.06 1.71 -12.96
C LEU A 128 12.64 2.05 -12.48
N LEU A 129 11.74 2.40 -13.40
CA LEU A 129 10.35 2.71 -13.08
C LEU A 129 9.59 1.47 -12.54
N LEU A 130 9.75 0.32 -13.21
CA LEU A 130 9.03 -0.90 -12.86
C LEU A 130 9.49 -1.53 -11.54
N VAL A 131 10.80 -1.56 -11.31
CA VAL A 131 11.40 -2.37 -10.25
C VAL A 131 11.76 -1.54 -9.02
N LEU A 132 12.17 -0.29 -9.23
CA LEU A 132 12.72 0.53 -8.16
C LEU A 132 11.79 1.69 -7.77
N ILE A 133 11.52 2.60 -8.70
CA ILE A 133 10.86 3.89 -8.41
C ILE A 133 9.40 3.64 -8.01
N GLY A 134 8.58 3.07 -8.90
CA GLY A 134 7.16 2.82 -8.61
C GLY A 134 6.94 2.02 -7.32
N PRO A 135 7.63 0.88 -7.12
CA PRO A 135 7.51 0.14 -5.86
C PRO A 135 8.00 0.90 -4.63
N ALA A 136 9.16 1.55 -4.69
CA ALA A 136 9.70 2.30 -3.55
C ALA A 136 8.77 3.45 -3.14
N GLU A 137 8.22 4.18 -4.10
CA GLU A 137 7.30 5.28 -3.85
C GLU A 137 6.01 4.80 -3.19
N GLU A 138 5.41 3.71 -3.65
CA GLU A 138 4.19 3.17 -3.03
C GLU A 138 4.45 2.64 -1.61
N PHE A 139 5.58 1.96 -1.39
CA PHE A 139 5.97 1.54 -0.04
C PHE A 139 6.18 2.73 0.90
N PHE A 140 6.85 3.78 0.43
CA PHE A 140 7.09 4.96 1.24
C PHE A 140 5.80 5.73 1.50
N TRP A 141 5.07 6.14 0.47
CA TRP A 141 3.93 7.03 0.63
C TRP A 141 2.72 6.35 1.26
N ARG A 142 2.36 5.13 0.83
CA ARG A 142 1.14 4.45 1.32
C ARG A 142 1.50 3.51 2.46
N GLY A 143 2.56 2.71 2.26
CA GLY A 143 3.03 1.73 3.23
C GLY A 143 3.56 2.36 4.52
N TYR A 144 4.18 3.54 4.44
CA TYR A 144 4.76 4.24 5.59
C TYR A 144 4.02 5.54 5.92
N VAL A 145 4.04 6.57 5.08
CA VAL A 145 3.55 7.93 5.43
C VAL A 145 2.05 7.94 5.74
N GLN A 146 1.20 7.59 4.77
CA GLN A 146 -0.26 7.60 4.94
C GLN A 146 -0.72 6.66 6.06
N ARG A 147 -0.08 5.49 6.15
CA ARG A 147 -0.34 4.52 7.22
C ARG A 147 0.01 5.06 8.60
N THR A 148 1.17 5.72 8.73
CA THR A 148 1.64 6.26 10.00
C THR A 148 0.78 7.44 10.43
N LEU A 149 0.51 8.37 9.51
CA LEU A 149 -0.42 9.49 9.75
C LEU A 149 -1.79 8.99 10.21
N GLY A 150 -2.33 7.95 9.57
CA GLY A 150 -3.62 7.36 9.95
C GLY A 150 -3.63 6.71 11.34
N ARG A 151 -2.46 6.38 11.90
CA ARG A 151 -2.32 5.81 13.26
C ARG A 151 -2.04 6.86 14.33
N ILE A 152 -1.30 7.91 13.98
CA ILE A 152 -0.89 8.95 14.96
C ILE A 152 -1.93 10.06 15.11
N LEU A 153 -2.70 10.35 14.05
CA LEU A 153 -3.71 11.39 14.11
C LEU A 153 -4.90 10.94 15.00
N PRO A 154 -5.33 11.76 15.97
CA PRO A 154 -6.46 11.43 16.82
C PRO A 154 -7.80 11.73 16.11
N GLY A 155 -8.85 11.06 16.55
CA GLY A 155 -10.24 11.36 16.18
C GLY A 155 -10.84 10.47 15.08
N ARG A 156 -12.15 10.62 14.88
CA ARG A 156 -12.94 9.74 14.00
C ARG A 156 -12.63 9.88 12.51
N ARG A 157 -11.95 10.97 12.11
CA ARG A 157 -11.56 11.28 10.72
C ARG A 157 -10.05 11.16 10.48
N ALA A 158 -9.32 10.48 11.36
CA ALA A 158 -7.87 10.34 11.27
C ALA A 158 -7.40 9.78 9.92
N ALA A 159 -8.09 8.78 9.40
CA ALA A 159 -7.75 8.17 8.11
C ALA A 159 -8.01 9.11 6.92
N ASP A 160 -9.06 9.94 6.97
CA ASP A 160 -9.35 10.93 5.93
C ASP A 160 -8.33 12.07 5.96
N ALA A 161 -7.98 12.54 7.16
CA ALA A 161 -6.93 13.52 7.35
C ALA A 161 -5.56 13.00 6.88
N ALA A 162 -5.24 11.73 7.16
CA ALA A 162 -4.02 11.09 6.68
C ALA A 162 -3.97 10.99 5.16
N PHE A 163 -5.08 10.66 4.51
CA PHE A 163 -5.20 10.66 3.05
C PHE A 163 -4.94 12.05 2.46
N LEU A 164 -5.66 13.07 2.95
CA LEU A 164 -5.55 14.43 2.42
C LEU A 164 -4.14 15.00 2.65
N LEU A 165 -3.59 14.82 3.85
CA LEU A 165 -2.26 15.32 4.19
C LEU A 165 -1.17 14.61 3.38
N THR A 166 -1.24 13.28 3.22
CA THR A 166 -0.27 12.56 2.40
C THR A 166 -0.35 13.00 0.94
N THR A 167 -1.56 13.13 0.40
CA THR A 167 -1.77 13.57 -0.99
C THR A 167 -1.21 14.97 -1.22
N ALA A 168 -1.47 15.90 -0.30
CA ALA A 168 -0.95 17.26 -0.39
C ALA A 168 0.58 17.28 -0.33
N VAL A 169 1.19 16.56 0.62
CA VAL A 169 2.65 16.50 0.74
C VAL A 169 3.29 15.80 -0.47
N TYR A 170 2.68 14.72 -0.97
CA TYR A 170 3.12 14.03 -2.19
C TYR A 170 3.13 14.94 -3.43
N ALA A 171 2.10 15.77 -3.60
CA ALA A 171 2.11 16.77 -4.67
C ALA A 171 3.16 17.86 -4.42
N LEU A 172 3.28 18.34 -3.18
CA LEU A 172 4.16 19.45 -2.82
C LEU A 172 5.65 19.13 -2.95
N VAL A 173 6.10 17.89 -2.80
CA VAL A 173 7.52 17.57 -3.05
C VAL A 173 7.95 17.87 -4.49
N HIS A 174 6.99 17.92 -5.42
CA HIS A 174 7.24 18.28 -6.82
C HIS A 174 7.32 19.79 -7.06
N ILE A 175 7.04 20.65 -6.08
CA ILE A 175 7.09 22.11 -6.24
C ILE A 175 8.48 22.60 -6.67
N TRP A 176 9.54 21.84 -6.32
CA TRP A 176 10.93 22.16 -6.66
C TRP A 176 11.26 21.92 -8.14
N SER A 177 10.38 21.27 -8.89
CA SER A 177 10.49 21.16 -10.34
C SER A 177 10.16 22.47 -11.06
N PHE A 178 9.49 23.41 -10.38
CA PHE A 178 8.92 24.62 -10.98
C PHE A 178 8.04 24.31 -12.21
N ASN A 179 7.38 23.15 -12.20
CA ASN A 179 6.52 22.68 -13.28
C ASN A 179 5.11 22.46 -12.72
N PHE A 180 4.18 23.34 -13.09
CA PHE A 180 2.82 23.31 -12.56
C PHE A 180 2.09 22.03 -12.97
N MET A 181 2.24 21.61 -14.23
CA MET A 181 1.66 20.36 -14.75
C MET A 181 2.14 19.13 -13.97
N LEU A 182 3.42 19.06 -13.59
CA LEU A 182 3.96 17.95 -12.79
C LEU A 182 3.39 17.92 -11.36
N VAL A 183 3.21 19.08 -10.73
CA VAL A 183 2.56 19.17 -9.40
C VAL A 183 1.10 18.70 -9.48
N MET A 184 0.37 19.11 -10.51
CA MET A 184 -1.02 18.68 -10.73
C MET A 184 -1.13 17.19 -11.07
N ALA A 185 -0.20 16.67 -11.87
CA ALA A 185 -0.05 15.24 -12.14
C ALA A 185 0.12 14.44 -10.83
N ALA A 186 1.08 14.83 -10.00
CA ALA A 186 1.31 14.19 -8.71
C ALA A 186 0.09 14.31 -7.79
N LEU A 187 -0.62 15.44 -7.79
CA LEU A 187 -1.85 15.61 -7.02
C LEU A 187 -2.95 14.62 -7.44
N VAL A 188 -3.21 14.49 -8.75
CA VAL A 188 -4.23 13.57 -9.27
C VAL A 188 -3.85 12.12 -8.99
N ALA A 189 -2.62 11.72 -9.30
CA ALA A 189 -2.16 10.35 -9.09
C ALA A 189 -2.16 9.99 -7.59
N GLY A 190 -1.61 10.88 -6.75
CA GLY A 190 -1.63 10.76 -5.29
C GLY A 190 -3.04 10.66 -4.73
N ALA A 191 -4.00 11.43 -5.26
CA ALA A 191 -5.39 11.36 -4.86
C ALA A 191 -6.03 10.01 -5.21
N VAL A 192 -5.86 9.50 -6.44
CA VAL A 192 -6.44 8.23 -6.88
C VAL A 192 -5.90 7.07 -6.05
N TRP A 193 -4.58 6.90 -6.02
CA TRP A 193 -3.95 5.81 -5.28
C TRP A 193 -4.13 5.95 -3.77
N GLY A 194 -4.02 7.18 -3.24
CA GLY A 194 -4.22 7.48 -1.82
C GLY A 194 -5.65 7.20 -1.36
N LEU A 195 -6.65 7.51 -2.19
CA LEU A 195 -8.05 7.21 -1.90
C LEU A 195 -8.32 5.70 -1.94
N ILE A 196 -7.79 4.99 -2.93
CA ILE A 196 -7.92 3.52 -2.99
C ILE A 196 -7.27 2.89 -1.77
N TYR A 197 -6.07 3.35 -1.37
CA TYR A 197 -5.42 2.87 -0.16
C TYR A 197 -6.22 3.18 1.11
N ARG A 198 -6.81 4.37 1.19
CA ARG A 198 -7.69 4.79 2.29
C ARG A 198 -8.90 3.88 2.43
N LEU A 199 -9.50 3.45 1.32
CA LEU A 199 -10.69 2.61 1.30
C LEU A 199 -10.36 1.13 1.46
N ARG A 200 -9.27 0.67 0.83
CA ARG A 200 -8.86 -0.75 0.76
C ARG A 200 -7.33 -0.89 0.91
N PRO A 201 -6.78 -0.75 2.12
CA PRO A 201 -5.32 -0.83 2.35
C PRO A 201 -4.70 -2.20 1.98
N GLN A 202 -5.52 -3.25 1.91
CA GLN A 202 -5.12 -4.57 1.43
C GLN A 202 -4.74 -4.60 -0.06
N LEU A 203 -5.12 -3.59 -0.85
CA LEU A 203 -4.74 -3.46 -2.26
C LEU A 203 -3.36 -2.84 -2.50
N LEU A 204 -2.55 -2.65 -1.45
CA LEU A 204 -1.20 -2.11 -1.61
C LEU A 204 -0.36 -2.82 -2.70
N PRO A 205 -0.40 -4.17 -2.85
CA PRO A 205 0.29 -4.82 -3.97
C PRO A 205 -0.22 -4.39 -5.35
N ALA A 206 -1.53 -4.22 -5.51
CA ALA A 206 -2.12 -3.70 -6.74
C ALA A 206 -1.72 -2.24 -7.00
N LEU A 207 -1.59 -1.41 -5.96
CA LEU A 207 -1.13 -0.02 -6.09
C LEU A 207 0.34 0.05 -6.51
N ILE A 208 1.21 -0.78 -5.91
CA ILE A 208 2.61 -0.96 -6.31
C ILE A 208 2.71 -1.31 -7.79
N LEU A 209 1.97 -2.33 -8.22
CA LEU A 209 1.93 -2.74 -9.62
C LEU A 209 1.37 -1.64 -10.51
N SER A 210 0.29 -0.97 -10.08
CA SER A 210 -0.37 0.08 -10.84
C SER A 210 0.56 1.26 -11.09
N HIS A 211 1.29 1.73 -10.08
CA HIS A 211 2.22 2.85 -10.20
C HIS A 211 3.37 2.48 -11.14
N ALA A 212 4.04 1.36 -10.86
CA ALA A 212 5.13 0.84 -11.69
C ALA A 212 4.75 0.68 -13.17
N LEU A 213 3.59 0.07 -13.44
CA LEU A 213 3.08 -0.10 -14.80
C LEU A 213 2.67 1.21 -15.44
N TRP A 214 2.00 2.10 -14.69
CA TRP A 214 1.58 3.40 -15.21
C TRP A 214 2.78 4.26 -15.60
N ASP A 215 3.83 4.30 -14.78
CA ASP A 215 5.07 5.00 -15.07
C ASP A 215 5.70 4.48 -16.37
N ALA A 216 5.90 3.17 -16.49
CA ALA A 216 6.47 2.58 -17.70
C ALA A 216 5.58 2.83 -18.92
N LEU A 217 4.25 2.78 -18.74
CA LEU A 217 3.29 3.04 -19.79
C LEU A 217 3.39 4.49 -20.28
N VAL A 218 3.32 5.47 -19.39
CA VAL A 218 3.29 6.89 -19.77
C VAL A 218 4.66 7.41 -20.20
N PHE A 219 5.76 6.96 -19.59
CA PHE A 219 7.09 7.48 -19.92
C PHE A 219 7.77 6.75 -21.08
N VAL A 220 7.43 5.47 -21.33
CA VAL A 220 8.18 4.64 -22.28
C VAL A 220 7.30 4.10 -23.41
N LEU A 221 6.17 3.47 -23.09
CA LEU A 221 5.40 2.72 -24.09
C LEU A 221 4.43 3.60 -24.89
N LEU A 222 3.69 4.47 -24.20
CA LEU A 222 2.59 5.29 -24.72
C LEU A 222 2.67 6.72 -24.11
N PRO A 223 3.63 7.54 -24.53
CA PRO A 223 3.70 8.94 -24.11
C PRO A 223 2.47 9.72 -24.58
N ILE A 224 1.98 10.59 -23.71
CA ILE A 224 0.80 11.46 -23.88
C ILE A 224 1.17 12.91 -24.14
#